data_AF-A0A336LU26-F1
#
_entry.id   AF-A0A336LU26-F1
#
_cell.length_a   1.000
_cell.length_b   1.000
_cell.length_c   1.000
_cell.angle_alpha   90.00
_cell.angle_beta   90.00
_cell.angle_gamma   90.00
#
_symmetry.space_group_name_H-M   'P 1'
#
loop_
_entity.id
_entity.type
_entity.pdbx_description
1 polymer ?
#
loop_
_entity_poly.entity_id
_entity_poly.type
_entity_poly.pdbx_seq_one_letter_code
_entity_poly.pdbx_strand_id
1 'polypeptide(L)'
;MKWVPCADNLFAVAIHNWHGNVKYGLSLDVGDCVEIIEECGQWYRGKKPKKVGIFPKSYVHIKDISKSDPIVSECTQVLREWADIWKGLYVERETYKFTTLRKVMLSLLESRRELLSAMLTQDQTLELQHNVISKIDWGNR
;
A
#
# COMPACT_ATOMS: atom_id res chain seq x y z
N MET A 1 -14.68 -15.47 25.33
CA MET A 1 -14.06 -15.82 24.04
C MET A 1 -12.55 -15.73 24.19
N LYS A 2 -11.78 -16.56 23.47
CA LYS A 2 -10.30 -16.56 23.52
C LYS A 2 -9.74 -16.02 22.20
N TRP A 3 -8.61 -15.32 22.27
CA TRP A 3 -7.84 -14.91 21.10
C TRP A 3 -7.05 -16.11 20.58
N VAL A 4 -7.00 -16.26 19.26
CA VAL A 4 -6.28 -17.33 18.57
C VAL A 4 -5.27 -16.68 17.62
N PRO A 5 -4.00 -17.10 17.64
CA PRO A 5 -3.00 -16.65 16.67
C PRO A 5 -3.42 -16.97 15.23
N CYS A 6 -3.23 -16.01 14.33
CA CYS A 6 -3.38 -16.23 12.89
C CYS A 6 -2.06 -16.76 12.30
N ALA A 7 -2.11 -17.20 11.04
CA ALA A 7 -0.90 -17.61 10.32
C ALA A 7 0.11 -16.45 10.22
N ASP A 8 1.40 -16.79 10.24
CA ASP A 8 2.47 -15.81 10.05
C ASP A 8 2.32 -15.11 8.69
N ASN A 9 2.60 -13.81 8.65
CA ASN A 9 2.49 -12.97 7.45
C ASN A 9 1.07 -12.91 6.84
N LEU A 10 0.02 -12.96 7.67
CA LEU A 10 -1.33 -12.62 7.23
C LEU A 10 -1.51 -11.10 7.21
N PHE A 11 -1.83 -10.52 6.06
CA PHE A 11 -2.08 -9.09 5.94
C PHE A 11 -3.49 -8.82 5.41
N ALA A 12 -4.00 -7.65 5.73
CA ALA A 12 -5.28 -7.19 5.22
C ALA A 12 -5.22 -5.70 4.86
N VAL A 13 -6.12 -5.29 3.98
CA VAL A 13 -6.29 -3.90 3.58
C VAL A 13 -7.64 -3.41 4.10
N ALA A 14 -7.66 -2.25 4.76
CA ALA A 14 -8.90 -1.62 5.19
C ALA A 14 -9.76 -1.20 3.98
N ILE A 15 -11.00 -1.65 3.96
CA ILE A 15 -12.00 -1.33 2.92
C ILE A 15 -13.01 -0.28 3.38
N HIS A 16 -13.02 0.04 4.69
CA HIS A 16 -13.82 1.10 5.28
C HIS A 16 -13.02 1.85 6.35
N ASN A 17 -13.34 3.13 6.55
CA ASN A 17 -12.79 3.90 7.66
C ASN A 17 -13.41 3.41 8.98
N TRP A 18 -12.56 3.20 10.00
CA TRP A 18 -13.00 2.83 11.34
C TRP A 18 -12.26 3.68 12.38
N HIS A 19 -13.02 4.44 13.18
CA HIS A 19 -12.45 5.44 14.08
C HIS A 19 -11.75 4.86 15.33
N GLY A 20 -11.94 3.57 15.64
CA GLY A 20 -11.27 2.95 16.78
C GLY A 20 -11.82 3.35 18.15
N ASN A 21 -13.08 3.76 18.23
CA ASN A 21 -13.75 4.24 19.45
C ASN A 21 -14.09 3.10 20.45
N VAL A 22 -13.12 2.23 20.72
CA VAL A 22 -13.22 1.12 21.69
C VAL A 22 -11.89 0.97 22.43
N LYS A 23 -11.91 0.30 23.58
CA LYS A 23 -10.68 0.00 24.32
C LYS A 23 -9.74 -0.83 23.43
N TYR A 24 -8.48 -0.39 23.32
CA TYR A 24 -7.47 -0.98 22.43
C TYR A 24 -7.79 -0.92 20.93
N GLY A 25 -8.69 -0.02 20.51
CA GLY A 25 -9.04 0.16 19.10
C GLY A 25 -7.87 0.67 18.26
N LEU A 26 -7.60 -0.03 17.15
CA LEU A 26 -6.70 0.42 16.09
C LEU A 26 -7.51 1.08 14.97
N SER A 27 -7.58 2.41 14.97
CA SER A 27 -8.25 3.14 13.89
C SER A 27 -7.70 2.74 12.52
N LEU A 28 -8.58 2.65 11.52
CA LEU A 28 -8.27 2.27 10.15
C LEU A 28 -8.77 3.36 9.20
N ASP A 29 -7.94 3.74 8.24
CA ASP A 29 -8.35 4.51 7.08
C ASP A 29 -8.38 3.61 5.84
N VAL A 30 -9.30 3.85 4.91
CA VAL A 30 -9.40 3.07 3.67
C VAL A 30 -8.04 3.00 2.97
N GLY A 31 -7.60 1.79 2.64
CA GLY A 31 -6.29 1.53 2.04
C GLY A 31 -5.18 1.23 3.03
N ASP A 32 -5.39 1.38 4.34
CA ASP A 32 -4.41 0.98 5.36
C ASP A 32 -4.09 -0.52 5.22
N CYS A 33 -2.80 -0.84 5.11
CA CYS A 33 -2.31 -2.22 5.20
C CYS A 33 -2.01 -2.55 6.66
N VAL A 34 -2.60 -3.64 7.16
CA VAL A 34 -2.44 -4.12 8.53
C VAL A 34 -1.96 -5.57 8.53
N GLU A 35 -0.99 -5.88 9.38
CA GLU A 35 -0.61 -7.25 9.70
C GLU A 35 -1.61 -7.81 10.72
N ILE A 36 -2.20 -8.97 10.46
CA ILE A 36 -3.12 -9.65 11.36
C ILE A 36 -2.33 -10.65 12.21
N ILE A 37 -2.42 -10.48 13.53
CA ILE A 37 -1.68 -11.28 14.51
C ILE A 37 -2.59 -12.34 15.12
N GLU A 38 -3.81 -11.94 15.50
CA GLU A 38 -4.76 -12.81 16.20
C GLU A 38 -6.20 -12.51 15.79
N GLU A 39 -7.09 -13.46 16.04
CA GLU A 39 -8.53 -13.30 15.84
C GLU A 39 -9.35 -13.74 17.05
N CYS A 40 -10.49 -13.09 17.25
CA CYS A 40 -11.47 -13.47 18.27
C CYS A 40 -12.88 -13.09 17.80
N GLY A 41 -13.68 -14.09 17.42
CA GLY A 41 -15.03 -13.87 16.90
C GLY A 41 -15.02 -12.95 15.67
N GLN A 42 -15.65 -11.77 15.78
CA GLN A 42 -15.76 -10.76 14.73
C GLN A 42 -14.65 -9.69 14.77
N TRP A 43 -13.60 -9.92 15.56
CA TRP A 43 -12.48 -9.00 15.71
C TRP A 43 -11.18 -9.63 15.25
N TYR A 44 -10.35 -8.82 14.62
CA TYR A 44 -8.92 -9.06 14.48
C TYR A 44 -8.15 -8.20 15.48
N ARG A 45 -6.98 -8.69 15.87
CA ARG A 45 -5.91 -7.90 16.48
C ARG A 45 -4.79 -7.83 15.47
N GLY A 46 -4.41 -6.61 15.11
CA GLY A 46 -3.41 -6.38 14.09
C GLY A 46 -2.48 -5.23 14.42
N LYS A 47 -1.50 -5.02 13.53
CA LYS A 47 -0.40 -4.08 13.70
C LYS A 47 -0.28 -3.18 12.47
N LYS A 48 -0.14 -1.89 12.76
CA LYS A 48 0.42 -0.85 11.87
C LYS A 48 1.85 -0.53 12.34
N PRO A 49 2.70 0.13 11.52
CA PRO A 49 4.12 0.36 11.85
C PRO A 49 4.40 0.91 13.26
N LYS A 50 3.49 1.68 13.86
CA LYS A 50 3.67 2.29 15.18
C LYS A 50 2.59 1.92 16.22
N LYS A 51 1.60 1.09 15.88
CA LYS A 51 0.44 0.84 16.76
C LYS A 51 -0.11 -0.57 16.58
N VAL A 52 -0.48 -1.20 17.69
CA VAL A 52 -1.18 -2.50 17.73
C VAL A 52 -2.54 -2.29 18.38
N GLY A 53 -3.56 -2.98 17.88
CA GLY A 53 -4.88 -2.94 18.48
C GLY A 53 -5.89 -3.80 17.72
N ILE A 54 -7.14 -3.69 18.12
CA ILE A 54 -8.24 -4.50 17.58
C ILE A 54 -9.08 -3.71 16.58
N PHE A 55 -9.67 -4.39 15.60
CA PHE A 55 -10.60 -3.83 14.63
C PHE A 55 -11.56 -4.93 14.12
N PRO A 56 -12.76 -4.58 13.62
CA PRO A 56 -13.71 -5.57 13.16
C PRO A 56 -13.28 -6.21 11.84
N LYS A 57 -13.54 -7.52 11.69
CA LYS A 57 -13.19 -8.26 10.47
C LYS A 57 -13.86 -7.69 9.21
N SER A 58 -15.08 -7.18 9.34
CA SER A 58 -15.86 -6.63 8.22
C SER A 58 -15.29 -5.33 7.63
N TYR A 59 -14.29 -4.71 8.26
CA TYR A 59 -13.67 -3.46 7.79
C TYR A 59 -12.42 -3.70 6.97
N VAL A 60 -11.98 -4.95 6.82
CA VAL A 60 -10.76 -5.31 6.11
C VAL A 60 -10.99 -6.41 5.10
N HIS A 61 -10.19 -6.42 4.05
CA HIS A 61 -10.09 -7.50 3.09
C HIS A 61 -8.73 -8.19 3.25
N ILE A 62 -8.73 -9.51 3.45
CA ILE A 62 -7.49 -10.30 3.55
C ILE A 62 -6.73 -10.24 2.23
N LYS A 63 -5.45 -9.87 2.29
CA LYS A 63 -4.57 -9.79 1.13
C LYS A 63 -3.70 -11.05 1.04
N ASP A 64 -3.80 -11.75 -0.08
CA ASP A 64 -2.89 -12.84 -0.43
C ASP A 64 -1.58 -12.26 -0.99
N ILE A 65 -0.54 -12.19 -0.15
CA ILE A 65 0.75 -11.61 -0.55
C ILE A 65 1.52 -12.55 -1.49
N SER A 66 1.25 -13.86 -1.44
CA SER A 66 1.93 -14.83 -2.30
C SER A 66 1.64 -14.60 -3.79
N LYS A 67 0.55 -13.91 -4.11
CA LYS A 67 0.13 -13.57 -5.47
C LYS A 67 0.46 -12.13 -5.89
N SER A 68 1.12 -11.37 -5.02
CA SER A 68 1.46 -9.98 -5.33
C SER A 68 2.63 -9.95 -6.31
N ASP A 69 2.42 -9.36 -7.49
CA ASP A 69 3.50 -9.08 -8.45
C ASP A 69 4.58 -8.20 -7.76
N PRO A 70 5.86 -8.62 -7.74
CA PRO A 70 6.95 -7.86 -7.15
C PRO A 70 7.08 -6.44 -7.70
N ILE A 71 6.84 -6.23 -8.99
CA ILE A 71 6.94 -4.92 -9.64
C ILE A 71 5.78 -4.01 -9.19
N VAL A 72 4.58 -4.56 -9.01
CA VAL A 72 3.46 -3.80 -8.44
C VAL A 72 3.75 -3.40 -6.98
N SER A 73 4.35 -4.31 -6.21
CA SER A 73 4.79 -4.03 -4.84
C SER A 73 5.83 -2.91 -4.81
N GLU A 74 6.85 -3.00 -5.66
CA GLU A 74 7.91 -2.00 -5.79
C GLU A 74 7.37 -0.63 -6.23
N CYS A 75 6.49 -0.57 -7.23
CA CYS A 75 5.78 0.65 -7.61
C CYS A 75 5.10 1.31 -6.41
N THR A 76 4.41 0.50 -5.59
CA THR A 76 3.69 0.99 -4.41
C THR A 76 4.66 1.53 -3.36
N GLN A 77 5.82 0.90 -3.20
CA GLN A 77 6.84 1.31 -2.25
C GLN A 77 7.53 2.61 -2.67
N VAL A 78 7.98 2.69 -3.92
CA VAL A 78 8.62 3.89 -4.49
C VAL A 78 7.68 5.09 -4.45
N LEU A 79 6.39 4.90 -4.76
CA LEU A 79 5.39 5.97 -4.65
C LEU A 79 5.25 6.51 -3.22
N ARG A 80 5.41 5.68 -2.18
CA ARG A 80 5.39 6.13 -0.78
C ARG A 80 6.63 6.95 -0.44
N GLU A 81 7.80 6.48 -0.85
CA GLU A 81 9.08 7.19 -0.63
C GLU A 81 9.09 8.54 -1.35
N TRP A 82 8.70 8.56 -2.62
CA TRP A 82 8.58 9.80 -3.40
C TRP A 82 7.49 10.73 -2.86
N ALA A 83 6.42 10.23 -2.23
CA ALA A 83 5.41 11.09 -1.63
C ALA A 83 5.96 11.92 -0.48
N ASP A 84 6.90 11.39 0.31
CA ASP A 84 7.54 12.13 1.39
C ASP A 84 8.49 13.20 0.85
N ILE A 85 9.30 12.86 -0.17
CA ILE A 85 10.15 13.83 -0.89
C ILE A 85 9.31 14.93 -1.53
N TRP A 86 8.24 14.55 -2.23
CA TRP A 86 7.33 15.47 -2.94
C TRP A 86 6.69 16.49 -2.00
N LYS A 87 6.27 16.07 -0.79
CA LYS A 87 5.77 16.99 0.25
C LYS A 87 6.86 17.94 0.73
N GLY A 88 8.10 17.47 0.90
CA GLY A 88 9.25 18.31 1.26
C GLY A 88 9.50 19.42 0.24
N LEU A 89 9.53 19.07 -1.06
CA LEU A 89 9.72 20.02 -2.16
C LEU A 89 8.64 21.12 -2.18
N TYR A 90 7.40 20.81 -1.79
CA TYR A 90 6.34 21.80 -1.66
C TYR A 90 6.64 22.83 -0.56
N VAL A 91 7.05 22.35 0.62
CA VAL A 91 7.39 23.20 1.77
C VAL A 91 8.59 24.09 1.46
N GLU A 92 9.59 23.55 0.79
CA GLU A 92 10.82 24.26 0.37
C GLU A 92 10.61 25.18 -0.85
N ARG A 93 9.41 25.15 -1.46
CA ARG A 93 9.04 25.94 -2.66
C ARG A 93 9.89 25.62 -3.89
N GLU A 94 10.40 24.40 -4.00
CA GLU A 94 11.13 23.87 -5.17
C GLU A 94 10.15 23.50 -6.31
N THR A 95 9.48 24.52 -6.87
CA THR A 95 8.31 24.37 -7.76
C THR A 95 8.56 23.49 -9.00
N TYR A 96 9.74 23.62 -9.63
CA TYR A 96 10.10 22.80 -10.79
C TYR A 96 10.23 21.32 -10.40
N LYS A 97 11.01 21.00 -9.37
CA LYS A 97 11.19 19.62 -8.90
C LYS A 97 9.87 19.02 -8.42
N PHE A 98 9.08 19.78 -7.66
CA PHE A 98 7.75 19.38 -7.21
C PHE A 98 6.83 18.97 -8.37
N THR A 99 6.79 19.80 -9.42
CA THR A 99 5.93 19.55 -10.59
C THR A 99 6.44 18.37 -11.41
N THR A 100 7.76 18.25 -11.58
CA THR A 100 8.38 17.14 -12.31
C THR A 100 8.16 15.81 -11.58
N LEU A 101 8.44 15.74 -10.27
CA LEU A 101 8.23 14.53 -9.48
C LEU A 101 6.76 14.10 -9.47
N ARG A 102 5.81 15.06 -9.35
CA ARG A 102 4.38 14.77 -9.45
C ARG A 102 4.01 14.07 -10.77
N LYS A 103 4.55 14.53 -11.90
CA LYS A 103 4.26 13.94 -13.22
C LYS A 103 4.76 12.50 -13.30
N VAL A 104 5.97 12.23 -12.81
CA VAL A 104 6.54 10.88 -12.81
C VAL A 104 5.78 9.96 -11.85
N MET A 105 5.42 10.43 -10.65
CA MET A 105 4.56 9.70 -9.71
C MET A 105 3.22 9.31 -10.34
N LEU A 106 2.54 10.25 -11.02
CA LEU A 106 1.26 9.96 -11.68
C LEU A 106 1.41 8.95 -12.81
N SER A 107 2.49 9.05 -13.61
CA SER A 107 2.78 8.07 -14.65
C SER A 107 3.07 6.68 -14.08
N LEU A 108 3.80 6.59 -12.96
CA LEU A 108 4.08 5.32 -12.28
C LEU A 108 2.81 4.71 -11.68
N LEU A 109 1.92 5.54 -11.12
CA LEU A 109 0.61 5.11 -10.62
C LEU A 109 -0.25 4.53 -11.75
N GLU A 110 -0.23 5.13 -12.93
CA GLU A 110 -0.93 4.63 -14.11
C GLU A 110 -0.37 3.28 -14.58
N SER A 111 0.96 3.17 -14.71
CA SER A 111 1.60 1.90 -15.07
C SER A 111 1.27 0.79 -14.05
N ARG A 112 1.22 1.12 -12.74
CA ARG A 112 0.78 0.17 -11.70
C ARG A 112 -0.68 -0.26 -11.88
N ARG A 113 -1.57 0.65 -12.29
CA ARG A 113 -2.98 0.35 -12.56
C ARG A 113 -3.13 -0.61 -13.75
N GLU A 114 -2.37 -0.36 -14.82
CA GLU A 114 -2.35 -1.21 -16.01
C GLU A 114 -1.84 -2.62 -15.71
N LEU A 115 -0.74 -2.76 -14.95
CA LEU A 115 -0.23 -4.07 -14.50
C LEU A 115 -1.28 -4.87 -13.71
N LEU A 116 -2.13 -4.19 -12.93
CA LEU A 116 -3.20 -4.82 -12.16
C LEU A 116 -4.46 -5.12 -12.97
N SER A 117 -4.61 -4.56 -14.18
CA SER A 117 -5.85 -4.68 -14.97
C SER A 117 -6.09 -6.09 -15.51
N ALA A 118 -5.04 -6.92 -15.60
CA ALA A 118 -5.05 -8.25 -16.22
C ALA A 118 -5.51 -8.26 -17.70
N MET A 119 -5.42 -7.13 -18.40
CA MET A 119 -5.83 -6.97 -19.81
C MET A 119 -4.66 -6.99 -20.80
N LEU A 120 -3.43 -7.10 -20.33
CA LEU A 120 -2.21 -7.02 -21.14
C LEU A 120 -1.79 -8.41 -21.63
N THR A 121 -1.24 -8.46 -22.84
CA THR A 121 -0.50 -9.64 -23.31
C THR A 121 0.82 -9.79 -22.55
N GLN A 122 1.48 -10.94 -22.70
CA GLN A 122 2.79 -11.17 -22.08
C GLN A 122 3.83 -10.15 -22.54
N ASP A 123 3.91 -9.87 -23.85
CA ASP A 123 4.86 -8.90 -24.39
C ASP A 123 4.58 -7.47 -23.90
N GLN A 124 3.30 -7.06 -23.87
CA GLN A 124 2.90 -5.76 -23.32
C GLN A 124 3.23 -5.63 -21.83
N THR A 125 3.06 -6.72 -21.07
CA THR A 125 3.40 -6.75 -19.64
C THR A 125 4.90 -6.57 -19.44
N LEU A 126 5.73 -7.27 -20.22
CA LEU A 126 7.18 -7.14 -20.16
C LEU A 126 7.65 -5.73 -20.53
N GLU A 127 7.11 -5.15 -21.60
CA GLU A 127 7.42 -3.78 -22.01
C GLU A 127 7.04 -2.77 -20.92
N LEU A 128 5.85 -2.92 -20.32
CA LEU A 128 5.40 -2.05 -19.24
C LEU A 128 6.29 -2.18 -17.99
N GLN A 129 6.71 -3.40 -17.64
CA GLN A 129 7.63 -3.66 -16.53
C GLN A 129 8.99 -2.98 -16.76
N HIS A 130 9.57 -3.08 -17.97
CA HIS A 130 10.80 -2.37 -18.32
C HIS A 130 10.66 -0.84 -18.23
N ASN A 131 9.52 -0.32 -18.67
CA ASN A 131 9.21 1.11 -18.56
C ASN A 131 9.08 1.56 -17.10
N VAL A 132 8.48 0.75 -16.23
CA VAL A 132 8.39 1.00 -14.79
C VAL A 132 9.77 1.09 -14.16
N ILE A 133 10.62 0.09 -14.39
CA ILE A 133 11.98 0.03 -13.82
C ILE A 133 12.78 1.27 -14.25
N SER A 134 12.74 1.60 -15.55
CA SER A 134 13.45 2.77 -16.09
C SER A 134 13.00 4.10 -15.45
N LYS A 135 11.70 4.23 -15.13
CA LYS A 135 11.17 5.42 -14.44
C LYS A 135 11.63 5.51 -12.99
N ILE A 136 11.64 4.38 -12.27
CA ILE A 136 12.12 4.30 -10.89
C ILE A 136 13.60 4.68 -10.86
N ASP A 137 14.42 4.11 -11.74
CA ASP A 137 15.85 4.41 -11.86
C ASP A 137 16.11 5.88 -12.17
N TRP A 138 15.28 6.51 -13.02
CA TRP A 138 15.40 7.93 -13.31
C TRP A 138 15.06 8.80 -12.09
N GLY A 139 13.99 8.48 -11.35
CA GLY A 139 13.54 9.31 -10.23
C GLY A 139 14.33 9.12 -8.94
N ASN A 140 15.10 8.02 -8.83
CA ASN A 140 16.00 7.77 -7.71
C ASN A 140 17.40 8.39 -7.89
N ARG A 141 17.69 8.99 -9.05
CA ARG A 141 18.92 9.75 -9.31
C ARG A 141 18.77 11.20 -8.84
#